data_AF-A0A0T9PAH6-F1
#
_entry.id   AF-A0A0T9PAH6-F1
#
_cell.length_a   1.000
_cell.length_b   1.000
_cell.length_c   1.000
_cell.angle_alpha   90.00
_cell.angle_beta   90.00
_cell.angle_gamma   90.00
#
_symmetry.space_group_name_H-M   'P 1'
#
loop_
_entity.id
_entity.type
_entity.pdbx_description
1 polymer ?
#
loop_
_entity_poly.entity_id
_entity_poly.type
_entity_poly.pdbx_seq_one_letter_code
_entity_poly.pdbx_strand_id
1 'polypeptide(L)'
;MNLQTMLEAAPTFLYSDGSDVTGLAMTAKLFLLSVVPGLLLALLMAVGQAFGPRWLSWSIRSVTYFFRSTPLYLQLMLIYYGLSQFDMVQLGWQDDQPFWLLFRDATFCATLALVLNTSAYVSELLAGMMVTFPR
;
A
#
# COMPACT_ATOMS: atom_id res chain seq x y z
N MET A 1 -9.39 -1.65 -37.34
CA MET A 1 -10.11 -1.15 -36.14
C MET A 1 -10.46 0.30 -36.38
N ASN A 2 -11.75 0.64 -36.35
CA ASN A 2 -12.24 2.00 -36.61
C ASN A 2 -12.37 2.78 -35.30
N LEU A 3 -12.23 4.11 -35.34
CA LEU A 3 -12.33 4.98 -34.16
C LEU A 3 -13.67 4.83 -33.41
N GLN A 4 -14.75 4.53 -34.14
CA GLN A 4 -16.07 4.24 -33.56
C GLN A 4 -16.05 2.98 -32.68
N THR A 5 -15.33 1.93 -33.08
CA THR A 5 -15.19 0.70 -32.25
C THR A 5 -14.38 0.93 -30.97
N MET A 6 -13.47 1.92 -30.97
CA MET A 6 -12.72 2.30 -29.77
C MET A 6 -13.56 3.15 -28.82
N LEU A 7 -14.39 4.04 -29.36
CA LEU A 7 -15.29 4.90 -28.56
C LEU A 7 -16.44 4.12 -27.93
N GLU A 8 -16.95 3.07 -28.59
CA GLU A 8 -18.01 2.21 -28.06
C GLU A 8 -17.51 1.21 -27.01
N ALA A 9 -16.24 0.77 -27.10
CA ALA A 9 -15.62 -0.10 -26.10
C ALA A 9 -15.12 0.66 -24.85
N ALA A 10 -14.88 1.97 -24.96
CA ALA A 10 -14.41 2.81 -23.86
C ALA A 10 -15.27 2.73 -22.57
N PRO A 11 -16.62 2.85 -22.61
CA PRO A 11 -17.44 2.74 -21.40
C PRO A 11 -17.39 1.34 -20.76
N THR A 12 -17.27 0.28 -21.56
CA THR A 12 -17.11 -1.10 -21.09
C THR A 12 -15.77 -1.29 -20.35
N PHE A 13 -14.69 -0.65 -20.83
CA PHE A 13 -13.40 -0.63 -20.12
C PHE A 13 -13.41 0.26 -18.87
N LEU A 14 -14.17 1.35 -18.89
CA LEU A 14 -14.15 2.37 -17.84
C LEU A 14 -14.99 2.01 -16.61
N TYR A 15 -16.18 1.41 -16.78
CA TYR A 15 -17.16 1.37 -15.70
C TYR A 15 -17.83 0.02 -15.46
N SER A 16 -18.19 -0.74 -16.49
CA SER A 16 -18.99 -1.94 -16.28
C SER A 16 -18.83 -2.93 -17.43
N ASP A 17 -18.30 -4.11 -17.11
CA ASP A 17 -18.38 -5.30 -17.95
C ASP A 17 -19.42 -6.24 -17.35
N GLY A 18 -20.70 -5.89 -17.48
CA GLY A 18 -21.88 -6.78 -17.29
C GLY A 18 -22.17 -7.40 -15.91
N SER A 19 -21.18 -7.73 -15.08
CA SER A 19 -21.32 -8.37 -13.77
C SER A 19 -20.23 -8.02 -12.76
N ASP A 20 -19.04 -7.56 -13.20
CA ASP A 20 -17.89 -7.29 -12.32
C ASP A 20 -17.29 -5.88 -12.52
N VAL A 21 -16.60 -5.39 -11.49
CA VAL A 21 -15.82 -4.15 -11.54
C VAL A 21 -14.67 -4.31 -12.54
N THR A 22 -14.55 -3.38 -13.49
CA THR A 22 -13.48 -3.41 -14.49
C THR A 22 -12.10 -3.32 -13.83
N GLY A 23 -11.07 -3.87 -14.47
CA GLY A 23 -9.70 -3.83 -13.95
C GLY A 23 -9.19 -2.40 -13.70
N LEU A 24 -9.65 -1.43 -14.51
CA LEU A 24 -9.38 -0.01 -14.30
C LEU A 24 -10.03 0.49 -13.00
N ALA A 25 -11.31 0.18 -12.79
CA ALA A 25 -12.03 0.57 -11.57
C ALA A 25 -11.40 -0.05 -10.32
N MET A 26 -10.99 -1.32 -10.37
CA MET A 26 -10.28 -1.98 -9.27
C MET A 26 -8.93 -1.33 -8.96
N THR A 27 -8.15 -1.00 -10.00
CA THR A 27 -6.87 -0.31 -9.83
C THR A 27 -7.06 1.08 -9.23
N ALA A 28 -8.05 1.84 -9.72
CA ALA A 28 -8.39 3.16 -9.17
C ALA A 28 -8.83 3.07 -7.71
N LYS A 29 -9.64 2.06 -7.36
CA LYS A 29 -10.08 1.80 -5.98
C LYS A 29 -8.88 1.51 -5.07
N LEU A 30 -8.00 0.58 -5.46
CA LEU A 30 -6.79 0.23 -4.70
C LEU A 30 -5.85 1.44 -4.58
N PHE A 31 -5.70 2.22 -5.64
CA PHE A 31 -4.89 3.43 -5.66
C PHE A 31 -5.40 4.45 -4.64
N LEU A 32 -6.69 4.78 -4.67
CA LEU A 32 -7.28 5.74 -3.74
C LEU A 32 -7.21 5.25 -2.29
N LEU A 33 -7.51 3.97 -2.06
CA LEU A 33 -7.45 3.35 -0.72
C LEU A 33 -6.03 3.29 -0.15
N SER A 34 -5.00 3.22 -1.00
CA SER A 34 -3.61 3.12 -0.54
C SER A 34 -2.91 4.47 -0.42
N VAL A 35 -3.20 5.42 -1.32
CA VAL A 35 -2.55 6.73 -1.33
C VAL A 35 -2.90 7.55 -0.11
N VAL A 36 -4.18 7.60 0.28
CA VAL A 36 -4.63 8.44 1.42
C VAL A 36 -3.94 8.05 2.73
N PRO A 37 -4.03 6.78 3.20
CA PRO A 37 -3.32 6.36 4.40
C PRO A 37 -1.79 6.32 4.20
N GLY A 38 -1.30 6.01 3.00
CA GLY A 38 0.13 6.03 2.68
C GLY A 38 0.76 7.42 2.86
N LEU A 39 0.09 8.47 2.40
CA LEU A 39 0.53 9.86 2.58
C LEU A 39 0.46 10.31 4.04
N LEU A 40 -0.59 9.94 4.77
CA LEU A 40 -0.71 10.25 6.19
C LEU A 40 0.45 9.62 6.99
N LEU A 41 0.70 8.32 6.75
CA LEU A 41 1.81 7.61 7.39
C LEU A 41 3.16 8.19 6.96
N ALA A 42 3.31 8.55 5.68
CA ALA A 42 4.51 9.18 5.17
C ALA A 42 4.84 10.48 5.91
N LEU A 43 3.82 11.33 6.15
CA LEU A 43 3.99 12.59 6.86
C LEU A 43 4.45 12.37 8.30
N LEU A 44 3.81 11.45 9.03
CA LEU A 44 4.20 11.11 10.40
C LEU A 44 5.64 10.59 10.47
N MET A 45 6.00 9.68 9.56
CA MET A 45 7.36 9.15 9.45
C MET A 45 8.38 10.23 9.07
N ALA A 46 8.03 11.15 8.16
CA ALA A 46 8.92 12.23 7.73
C ALA A 46 9.23 13.20 8.88
N VAL A 47 8.21 13.62 9.62
CA VAL A 47 8.36 14.50 10.79
C VAL A 47 9.21 13.80 11.86
N GLY A 48 8.94 12.52 12.15
CA GLY A 48 9.74 11.73 13.09
C GLY A 48 11.20 11.58 12.68
N GLN A 49 11.48 11.48 11.38
CA GLN A 49 12.85 11.40 10.86
C GLN A 49 13.60 12.72 10.90
N ALA A 50 12.91 13.83 10.61
CA ALA A 50 13.50 15.17 10.53
C ALA A 50 13.72 15.82 11.91
N PHE A 51 12.76 15.67 12.82
CA PHE A 51 12.75 16.37 14.12
C PHE A 51 12.83 15.43 15.33
N GLY A 52 12.74 14.11 15.14
CA GLY A 52 12.77 13.14 16.23
C GLY A 52 14.18 12.88 16.79
N PRO A 53 14.27 12.20 17.96
CA PRO A 53 15.54 11.79 18.53
C PRO A 53 16.26 10.80 17.60
N ARG A 54 17.60 10.72 17.71
CA ARG A 54 18.46 9.89 16.85
C ARG A 54 18.00 8.42 16.75
N TRP A 55 17.58 7.84 17.87
CA TRP A 55 16.98 6.49 17.94
C TRP A 55 15.79 6.36 16.97
N LEU A 56 14.87 7.32 17.01
CA LEU A 56 13.57 7.21 16.32
C LEU A 56 13.77 7.40 14.83
N SER A 57 14.57 8.39 14.47
CA SER A 57 14.97 8.64 13.09
C SER A 57 15.68 7.42 12.49
N TRP A 58 16.56 6.75 13.24
CA TRP A 58 17.24 5.55 12.78
C TRP A 58 16.28 4.37 12.60
N SER A 59 15.40 4.10 13.57
CA SER A 59 14.39 3.03 13.45
C SER A 59 13.48 3.23 12.25
N ILE A 60 12.99 4.46 12.04
CA ILE A 60 12.13 4.77 10.88
C ILE A 60 12.93 4.57 9.59
N ARG A 61 14.17 5.08 9.50
CA ARG A 61 15.03 4.90 8.32
C ARG A 61 15.33 3.43 8.01
N SER A 62 15.53 2.59 9.02
CA SER A 62 15.72 1.15 8.81
C SER A 62 14.48 0.50 8.21
N VAL A 63 13.29 0.86 8.72
CA VAL A 63 12.02 0.38 8.21
C VAL A 63 11.80 0.87 6.77
N THR A 64 11.95 2.16 6.50
CA THR A 64 11.77 2.72 5.15
C THR A 64 12.80 2.14 4.16
N TYR A 65 14.04 1.93 4.58
CA TYR A 65 15.06 1.28 3.77
C TYR A 65 14.64 -0.13 3.35
N PHE A 66 14.19 -0.96 4.29
CA PHE A 66 13.72 -2.31 4.01
C PHE A 66 12.57 -2.34 2.99
N PHE A 67 11.55 -1.49 3.19
CA PHE A 67 10.40 -1.41 2.29
C PHE A 67 10.73 -0.80 0.92
N ARG A 68 11.78 0.01 0.80
CA ARG A 68 12.24 0.55 -0.49
C ARG A 68 13.19 -0.39 -1.22
N SER A 69 13.92 -1.25 -0.50
CA SER A 69 14.84 -2.23 -1.09
C SER A 69 14.14 -3.52 -1.55
N THR A 70 12.91 -3.76 -1.11
CA THR A 70 12.16 -4.98 -1.44
C THR A 70 11.22 -4.74 -2.63
N PRO A 71 11.21 -5.64 -3.63
CA PRO A 71 10.22 -5.59 -4.71
C PRO A 71 8.79 -5.60 -4.16
N LEU A 72 7.93 -4.70 -4.67
CA LEU A 72 6.53 -4.60 -4.23
C LEU A 72 5.78 -5.94 -4.37
N TYR A 73 6.08 -6.71 -5.43
CA TYR A 73 5.53 -8.05 -5.61
C TYR A 73 5.90 -9.00 -4.45
N LEU A 74 7.14 -8.94 -3.96
CA LEU A 74 7.54 -9.76 -2.80
C LEU A 74 6.85 -9.29 -1.52
N GLN A 75 6.63 -7.99 -1.33
CA GLN A 75 5.87 -7.49 -0.18
C GLN A 75 4.45 -8.04 -0.17
N LEU A 76 3.78 -8.04 -1.33
CA LEU A 76 2.46 -8.65 -1.50
C LEU A 76 2.47 -10.14 -1.18
N MET A 77 3.43 -10.90 -1.73
CA MET A 77 3.52 -12.33 -1.46
C MET A 77 3.79 -12.64 0.01
N LEU A 78 4.67 -11.89 0.66
CA LEU A 78 4.96 -12.06 2.08
C LEU A 78 3.74 -11.74 2.96
N ILE A 79 2.98 -10.70 2.63
CA ILE A 79 1.77 -10.34 3.39
C ILE A 79 0.66 -11.37 3.14
N TYR A 80 0.43 -11.79 1.90
CA TYR A 80 -0.70 -12.68 1.61
C TYR A 80 -0.40 -14.15 1.92
N TYR A 81 0.73 -14.67 1.42
CA TYR A 81 1.12 -16.07 1.62
C TYR A 81 2.03 -16.27 2.82
N GLY A 82 2.88 -15.30 3.17
CA GLY A 82 3.78 -15.45 4.31
C GLY A 82 3.02 -15.46 5.64
N LEU A 83 2.06 -14.56 5.82
CA LEU A 83 1.24 -14.51 7.05
C LEU A 83 0.38 -15.77 7.23
N SER A 84 -0.11 -16.38 6.14
CA SER A 84 -0.91 -17.61 6.23
C SER A 84 -0.13 -18.82 6.76
N GLN A 85 1.21 -18.77 6.77
CA GLN A 85 2.05 -19.87 7.27
C GLN A 85 2.12 -19.93 8.81
N PHE A 86 1.73 -18.87 9.51
CA PHE A 86 1.79 -18.84 10.97
C PHE A 86 0.54 -19.46 11.59
N ASP A 87 0.71 -20.42 12.49
CA ASP A 87 -0.39 -21.11 13.18
C ASP A 87 -1.33 -20.13 13.90
N MET A 88 -0.80 -19.04 14.45
CA MET A 88 -1.60 -17.98 15.11
C MET A 88 -2.61 -17.32 14.16
N VAL A 89 -2.23 -17.14 12.89
CA VAL A 89 -3.10 -16.52 11.87
C VAL A 89 -4.19 -17.51 11.46
N GLN A 90 -3.82 -18.78 11.28
CA GLN A 90 -4.76 -19.84 10.94
C GLN A 90 -5.78 -20.10 12.06
N LEU A 91 -5.35 -20.05 13.33
CA LEU A 91 -6.24 -20.14 14.49
C LEU A 91 -7.16 -18.92 14.56
N GLY A 92 -6.63 -17.71 14.40
CA GLY A 92 -7.44 -16.49 14.37
C GLY A 92 -8.50 -16.49 13.25
N TRP A 93 -8.22 -17.17 12.15
CA TRP A 93 -9.13 -17.41 11.04
C TRP A 93 -10.25 -18.41 11.33
N GLN A 94 -10.00 -19.38 12.22
CA GLN A 94 -11.00 -20.36 12.66
C GLN A 94 -11.89 -19.78 13.76
N ASP A 95 -11.32 -18.96 14.65
CA ASP A 95 -12.02 -18.28 15.74
C ASP A 95 -12.76 -17.00 15.30
N ASP A 96 -12.94 -16.79 13.98
CA ASP A 96 -13.54 -15.61 13.34
C ASP A 96 -13.06 -14.26 13.94
N GLN A 97 -11.77 -14.18 14.26
CA GLN A 97 -11.19 -12.97 14.83
C GLN A 97 -11.14 -11.86 13.77
N PRO A 98 -11.76 -10.69 14.03
CA PRO A 98 -11.92 -9.66 13.01
C PRO A 98 -10.59 -9.16 12.46
N PHE A 99 -9.55 -9.04 13.29
CA PHE A 99 -8.23 -8.59 12.84
C PHE A 99 -7.56 -9.53 11.84
N TRP A 100 -7.57 -10.83 12.12
CA TRP A 100 -6.91 -11.82 11.26
C TRP A 100 -7.69 -12.06 9.96
N LEU A 101 -9.03 -11.94 10.01
CA LEU A 101 -9.89 -12.02 8.83
C LEU A 101 -9.54 -10.99 7.74
N LEU A 102 -9.03 -9.81 8.10
CA LEU A 102 -8.58 -8.81 7.12
C LEU A 102 -7.44 -9.36 6.23
N PHE A 103 -6.54 -10.19 6.78
CA PHE A 103 -5.43 -10.78 6.02
C PHE A 103 -5.85 -11.94 5.11
N ARG A 104 -7.10 -12.40 5.22
CA ARG A 104 -7.68 -13.36 4.28
C ARG A 104 -8.09 -12.68 2.96
N ASP A 105 -8.41 -11.38 2.99
CA ASP A 105 -8.82 -10.62 1.81
C ASP A 105 -7.59 -10.12 1.02
N ALA A 106 -7.48 -10.57 -0.23
CA ALA A 106 -6.41 -10.16 -1.13
C ALA A 106 -6.39 -8.64 -1.39
N THR A 107 -7.56 -7.97 -1.41
CA THR A 107 -7.62 -6.53 -1.64
C THR A 107 -7.08 -5.73 -0.46
N PHE A 108 -7.32 -6.18 0.77
CA PHE A 108 -6.73 -5.57 1.97
C PHE A 108 -5.22 -5.78 2.00
N CYS A 109 -4.74 -7.01 1.77
CA CYS A 109 -3.31 -7.31 1.69
C CYS A 109 -2.61 -6.48 0.61
N ALA A 110 -3.26 -6.32 -0.56
CA ALA A 110 -2.75 -5.49 -1.64
C ALA A 110 -2.65 -4.01 -1.25
N THR A 111 -3.73 -3.48 -0.67
CA THR A 111 -3.78 -2.10 -0.18
C THR A 111 -2.70 -1.87 0.87
N LEU A 112 -2.53 -2.78 1.84
CA LEU A 112 -1.54 -2.67 2.90
C LEU A 112 -0.11 -2.61 2.34
N ALA A 113 0.24 -3.50 1.40
CA ALA A 113 1.55 -3.48 0.77
C ALA A 113 1.80 -2.16 0.02
N LEU A 114 0.81 -1.69 -0.75
CA LEU A 114 0.86 -0.41 -1.46
C LEU A 114 1.02 0.78 -0.50
N VAL A 115 0.31 0.79 0.63
CA VAL A 115 0.42 1.81 1.68
C VAL A 115 1.82 1.86 2.25
N LEU A 116 2.35 0.72 2.68
CA LEU A 116 3.68 0.63 3.29
C LEU A 116 4.76 1.05 2.30
N ASN A 117 4.69 0.56 1.06
CA ASN A 117 5.62 0.92 0.00
C ASN A 117 5.59 2.44 -0.26
N THR A 118 4.40 2.99 -0.52
CA THR A 118 4.21 4.42 -0.79
C THR A 118 4.69 5.28 0.37
N SER A 119 4.34 4.90 1.61
CA SER A 119 4.75 5.64 2.80
C SER A 119 6.28 5.69 2.97
N ALA A 120 6.97 4.60 2.65
CA ALA A 120 8.42 4.51 2.78
C ALA A 120 9.12 5.42 1.76
N TYR A 121 8.67 5.45 0.51
CA TYR A 121 9.23 6.34 -0.51
C TYR A 121 8.90 7.81 -0.22
N VAL A 122 7.63 8.13 0.08
CA VAL A 122 7.21 9.52 0.28
C VAL A 122 7.78 10.10 1.57
N SER A 123 7.89 9.30 2.65
CA SER A 123 8.48 9.80 3.90
C SER A 123 9.93 10.21 3.75
N GLU A 124 10.74 9.45 3.01
CA GLU A 124 12.14 9.82 2.75
C GLU A 124 12.23 11.10 1.91
N LEU A 125 11.37 11.22 0.89
CA LEU A 125 11.30 12.41 0.05
C LEU A 125 10.94 13.65 0.89
N LEU A 126 9.91 13.55 1.72
CA LEU A 126 9.46 14.61 2.62
C LEU A 126 10.54 14.97 3.66
N ALA A 127 11.17 13.98 4.28
CA ALA A 127 12.24 14.20 5.26
C ALA A 127 13.46 14.88 4.60
N GLY A 128 13.82 14.47 3.38
CA GLY A 128 14.86 15.11 2.59
C GLY A 128 14.57 16.59 2.34
N MET A 129 13.34 16.91 1.95
CA MET A 129 12.91 18.31 1.78
C MET A 129 12.99 19.10 3.10
N MET A 130 12.50 18.54 4.21
CA MET A 130 12.51 19.22 5.52
C MET A 130 13.93 19.57 6.00
N VAL A 131 14.92 18.72 5.71
CA VAL A 131 16.32 18.97 6.08
C VAL A 131 16.99 20.03 5.20
N THR A 132 16.51 20.24 3.97
CA THR A 132 17.08 21.25 3.05
C THR A 132 16.67 22.68 3.36
N PHE A 133 15.55 22.91 4.06
CA PHE A 133 15.17 24.25 4.46
C PHE A 133 16.07 24.75 5.60
N PRO A 134 16.72 25.93 5.44
CA PRO A 134 17.54 26.51 6.50
C PRO A 134 16.66 26.85 7.70
N ARG A 135 17.22 26.62 8.90
CA ARG A 135 16.54 26.80 10.20
C ARG A 135 16.33 28.26 10.55
#